data_AF-A0A7C1EA91-F1
#
_entry.id   AF-A0A7C1EA91-F1
#
_cell.length_a   1.000
_cell.length_b   1.000
_cell.length_c   1.000
_cell.angle_alpha   90.00
_cell.angle_beta   90.00
_cell.angle_gamma   90.00
#
_symmetry.space_group_name_H-M   'P 1'
#
loop_
_entity.id
_entity.type
_entity.pdbx_description
1 polymer ?
#
loop_
_entity_poly.entity_id
_entity_poly.type
_entity_poly.pdbx_seq_one_letter_code
_entity_poly.pdbx_strand_id
1 'polypeptide(L)'
;MNSRQRQHGWLMVEMVVALFVIFTLTAALTTITLTAGKGNRMLWARRQALAAAEAQLDCLTQSGAPLPEAEFKRLWPSFDCTIEIVAGTGSTAQLQRAQVTVAGRVNKKKICVTKQRYIIEREAQ
;
A
#
# COMPACT_ATOMS: atom_id res chain seq x y z
N MET A 1 -60.33 6.48 28.16
CA MET A 1 -58.89 6.79 28.13
C MET A 1 -58.52 7.33 26.75
N ASN A 2 -58.10 8.59 26.70
CA ASN A 2 -58.01 9.40 25.47
C ASN A 2 -56.93 8.90 24.50
N SER A 3 -57.33 8.62 23.26
CA SER A 3 -56.47 8.17 22.15
C SER A 3 -55.24 9.07 21.92
N ARG A 4 -55.33 10.36 22.28
CA ARG A 4 -54.21 11.32 22.21
C ARG A 4 -53.02 10.96 23.10
N GLN A 5 -53.24 10.39 24.30
CA GLN A 5 -52.13 9.99 25.19
C GLN A 5 -51.41 8.72 24.68
N ARG A 6 -52.13 7.82 24.01
CA ARG A 6 -51.57 6.61 23.40
C ARG A 6 -50.67 6.93 22.20
N GLN A 7 -51.09 7.88 21.35
CA GLN A 7 -50.30 8.34 20.21
C GLN A 7 -49.01 9.05 20.63
N HIS A 8 -49.05 9.83 21.72
CA HIS A 8 -47.89 10.53 22.23
C HIS A 8 -46.83 9.59 22.83
N GLY A 9 -47.26 8.50 23.47
CA GLY A 9 -46.34 7.46 23.97
C GLY A 9 -45.69 6.67 22.83
N TRP A 10 -46.44 6.37 21.77
CA TRP A 10 -45.93 5.64 20.60
C TRP A 10 -44.86 6.44 19.84
N LEU A 11 -45.10 7.74 19.62
CA LEU A 11 -44.10 8.64 19.01
C LEU A 11 -42.81 8.76 19.83
N MET A 12 -42.91 8.80 21.17
CA MET A 12 -41.72 8.82 22.03
C MET A 12 -40.90 7.52 21.93
N VAL A 13 -41.58 6.38 21.86
CA VAL A 13 -40.91 5.08 21.66
C VAL A 13 -40.20 5.05 20.31
N GLU A 14 -40.87 5.49 19.23
CA GLU A 14 -40.28 5.52 17.89
C GLU A 14 -39.07 6.45 17.82
N MET A 15 -39.16 7.63 18.45
CA MET A 15 -38.04 8.58 18.52
C MET A 15 -36.85 8.00 19.28
N VAL A 16 -37.09 7.34 20.42
CA VAL A 16 -36.03 6.69 21.20
C VAL A 16 -35.38 5.54 20.42
N VAL A 17 -36.18 4.72 19.72
CA VAL A 17 -35.67 3.64 18.88
C VAL A 17 -34.84 4.18 17.72
N ALA A 18 -35.32 5.22 17.03
CA ALA A 18 -34.59 5.85 15.93
C ALA A 18 -33.24 6.42 16.40
N LEU A 19 -33.23 7.13 17.53
CA LEU A 19 -32.00 7.65 18.14
C LEU A 19 -31.02 6.52 18.49
N PHE A 20 -31.52 5.42 19.06
CA PHE A 20 -30.70 4.28 19.42
C PHE A 20 -30.06 3.62 18.18
N VAL A 21 -30.83 3.47 17.10
CA VAL A 21 -30.34 2.94 15.83
C VAL A 21 -29.26 3.85 15.25
N ILE A 22 -29.49 5.17 15.20
CA ILE A 22 -28.50 6.13 14.70
C ILE A 22 -27.21 6.08 15.54
N PHE A 23 -27.33 6.04 16.86
CA PHE A 23 -26.18 5.93 17.75
C PHE A 23 -25.38 4.64 17.51
N THR A 24 -26.09 3.52 17.35
CA THR A 24 -25.45 2.23 17.07
C THR A 24 -24.72 2.23 15.72
N LEU A 25 -25.35 2.79 14.68
CA LEU A 25 -24.76 2.89 13.35
C LEU A 25 -23.53 3.80 13.32
N THR A 26 -23.60 4.95 14.00
CA THR A 26 -22.46 5.88 14.09
C THR A 26 -21.29 5.30 14.87
N ALA A 27 -21.55 4.59 15.97
CA ALA A 27 -20.53 3.85 16.72
C ALA A 27 -19.86 2.78 15.83
N ALA A 28 -20.67 1.97 15.12
CA ALA A 28 -20.15 0.95 14.20
C ALA A 28 -19.28 1.58 13.09
N LEU A 29 -19.76 2.63 12.42
CA LEU A 29 -19.01 3.32 11.37
C LEU A 29 -17.68 3.92 11.88
N THR A 30 -17.68 4.47 13.10
CA THR A 30 -16.48 5.02 13.72
C THR A 30 -15.43 3.93 13.97
N THR A 31 -15.85 2.75 14.43
CA THR A 31 -14.90 1.63 14.62
C THR A 31 -14.30 1.13 13.30
N ILE A 32 -15.11 1.07 12.23
CA ILE A 32 -14.65 0.67 10.89
C ILE A 32 -13.64 1.67 10.34
N THR A 33 -13.90 2.97 10.45
CA THR A 33 -13.00 4.01 9.92
C THR A 33 -11.66 4.05 10.66
N LEU A 34 -11.67 3.92 11.99
CA LEU A 34 -10.45 3.89 12.80
C LEU A 34 -9.57 2.66 12.52
N THR A 35 -10.19 1.49 12.31
CA THR A 35 -9.46 0.27 11.96
C THR A 35 -8.96 0.30 10.52
N ALA A 36 -9.77 0.78 9.57
CA ALA A 36 -9.37 0.97 8.19
C ALA A 36 -8.19 1.93 8.05
N GLY A 37 -8.15 3.04 8.80
CA GLY A 37 -7.05 4.01 8.76
C GLY A 37 -5.68 3.41 9.12
N LYS A 38 -5.63 2.49 10.09
CA LYS A 38 -4.40 1.79 10.47
C LYS A 38 -3.95 0.79 9.40
N GLY A 39 -4.89 0.05 8.81
CA GLY A 39 -4.60 -0.87 7.69
C GLY A 39 -4.15 -0.13 6.44
N ASN A 40 -4.74 1.04 6.17
CA ASN A 40 -4.49 1.81 4.96
C ASN A 40 -3.04 2.27 4.86
N ARG A 41 -2.42 2.74 5.95
CA ARG A 41 -1.00 3.17 5.93
C ARG A 41 -0.04 2.04 5.55
N MET A 42 -0.31 0.82 6.01
CA MET A 42 0.50 -0.36 5.67
C MET A 42 0.33 -0.74 4.20
N LEU A 43 -0.91 -0.79 3.71
CA LEU A 43 -1.20 -1.09 2.31
C LEU A 43 -0.62 -0.03 1.38
N TRP A 44 -0.73 1.24 1.75
CA TRP A 44 -0.16 2.36 1.02
C TRP A 44 1.36 2.26 0.90
N ALA A 45 2.05 2.01 2.01
CA ALA A 45 3.50 1.87 1.99
C ALA A 45 3.96 0.63 1.20
N ARG A 46 3.21 -0.48 1.23
CA ARG A 46 3.49 -1.64 0.38
C ARG A 46 3.32 -1.32 -1.10
N ARG A 47 2.30 -0.53 -1.47
CA ARG A 47 2.11 -0.05 -2.85
C ARG A 47 3.23 0.89 -3.27
N GLN A 48 3.67 1.80 -2.40
CA GLN A 48 4.81 2.67 -2.67
C GLN A 48 6.10 1.87 -2.85
N ALA A 49 6.36 0.87 -2.02
CA ALA A 49 7.54 0.00 -2.16
C ALA A 49 7.50 -0.80 -3.47
N LEU A 50 6.32 -1.28 -3.89
CA LEU A 50 6.14 -1.93 -5.19
C LEU A 50 6.41 -0.97 -6.35
N ALA A 51 5.84 0.25 -6.31
CA ALA A 51 6.05 1.27 -7.33
C ALA A 51 7.53 1.70 -7.42
N ALA A 52 8.23 1.81 -6.28
CA ALA A 52 9.65 2.10 -6.23
C ALA A 52 10.49 0.98 -6.87
N ALA A 53 10.17 -0.28 -6.57
CA ALA A 53 10.85 -1.43 -7.17
C ALA A 53 10.58 -1.53 -8.68
N GLU A 54 9.36 -1.22 -9.12
CA GLU A 54 8.97 -1.20 -10.53
C GLU A 54 9.69 -0.08 -11.28
N ALA A 55 9.71 1.14 -10.74
CA ALA A 55 10.45 2.26 -11.33
C ALA A 55 11.94 1.94 -11.49
N GLN A 56 12.56 1.30 -10.50
CA GLN A 56 13.97 0.89 -10.57
C GLN A 56 14.21 -0.11 -11.71
N LEU A 57 13.33 -1.11 -11.84
CA LEU A 57 13.39 -2.09 -12.93
C LEU A 57 13.13 -1.44 -14.29
N ASP A 58 12.22 -0.47 -14.35
CA ASP A 58 11.91 0.25 -15.58
C ASP A 58 13.11 1.09 -16.04
N CYS A 59 13.79 1.79 -15.12
CA CYS A 59 15.06 2.47 -15.43
C CYS A 59 16.11 1.48 -15.93
N LEU A 60 16.33 0.38 -15.21
CA LEU A 60 17.28 -0.66 -15.65
C LEU A 60 16.96 -1.20 -17.04
N THR A 61 15.68 -1.36 -17.39
CA THR A 61 15.28 -1.82 -18.73
C THR A 61 15.42 -0.77 -19.83
N GLN A 62 15.13 0.50 -19.53
CA GLN A 62 15.08 1.55 -20.55
C GLN A 62 16.44 2.20 -20.76
N SER A 63 17.09 2.62 -19.67
CA SER A 63 18.39 3.32 -19.70
C SER A 63 19.58 2.39 -19.52
N GLY A 64 19.37 1.14 -19.07
CA GLY A 64 20.46 0.22 -18.72
C GLY A 64 21.14 0.55 -17.39
N ALA A 65 20.72 1.64 -16.73
CA ALA A 65 21.30 2.11 -15.47
C ALA A 65 20.23 2.19 -14.38
N PRO A 66 20.60 1.92 -13.11
CA PRO A 66 19.71 2.13 -12.00
C PRO A 66 19.40 3.64 -11.83
N LEU A 67 18.21 3.95 -11.29
CA LEU A 67 17.89 5.29 -10.83
C LEU A 67 18.95 5.75 -9.80
N PRO A 68 19.49 6.98 -9.92
CA PRO A 68 20.45 7.50 -8.96
C PRO A 68 19.89 7.51 -7.54
N GLU A 69 20.72 7.17 -6.55
CA GLU A 69 20.27 7.07 -5.16
C GLU A 69 19.65 8.38 -4.63
N ALA A 70 20.22 9.53 -5.00
CA ALA A 70 19.69 10.84 -4.61
C ALA A 70 18.26 11.06 -5.14
N GLU A 71 17.99 10.63 -6.38
CA GLU A 71 16.67 10.75 -6.99
C GLU A 71 15.68 9.73 -6.42
N PHE A 72 16.14 8.51 -6.16
CA PHE A 72 15.37 7.50 -5.45
C PHE A 72 14.94 8.00 -4.06
N LYS A 73 15.88 8.54 -3.28
CA LYS A 73 15.60 9.11 -1.95
C LYS A 73 14.70 10.34 -2.00
N ARG A 74 14.77 11.15 -3.07
CA ARG A 74 13.84 12.26 -3.28
C ARG A 74 12.40 11.78 -3.48
N LEU A 75 12.20 10.71 -4.26
CA LEU A 75 10.88 10.17 -4.58
C LEU A 75 10.31 9.29 -3.46
N TRP A 76 11.16 8.48 -2.82
CA TRP A 76 10.81 7.50 -1.79
C TRP A 76 11.72 7.63 -0.56
N PRO A 77 11.61 8.72 0.22
CA PRO A 77 12.54 9.01 1.32
C PRO A 77 12.51 7.96 2.44
N SER A 78 11.36 7.31 2.65
CA SER A 78 11.15 6.32 3.71
C SER A 78 11.60 4.90 3.34
N PHE A 79 12.20 4.71 2.16
CA PHE A 79 12.58 3.41 1.65
C PHE A 79 14.05 3.36 1.26
N ASP A 80 14.64 2.18 1.38
CA ASP A 80 15.97 1.81 0.93
C ASP A 80 15.83 0.82 -0.22
N CYS A 81 16.74 0.88 -1.19
CA CYS A 81 16.72 0.02 -2.36
C CYS A 81 18.06 -0.72 -2.49
N THR A 82 17.98 -2.02 -2.77
CA THR A 82 19.13 -2.87 -3.08
C THR A 82 18.87 -3.55 -4.41
N ILE A 83 19.87 -3.54 -5.30
CA ILE A 83 19.77 -4.06 -6.64
C ILE A 83 20.85 -5.12 -6.81
N GLU A 84 20.43 -6.30 -7.22
CA GLU A 84 21.29 -7.43 -7.53
C GLU A 84 21.05 -7.81 -8.98
N ILE A 85 22.10 -7.73 -9.80
CA ILE A 85 22.06 -8.16 -11.20
C ILE A 85 22.86 -9.46 -11.28
N VAL A 86 22.18 -10.53 -11.69
CA VAL A 86 22.78 -11.86 -11.81
C VAL A 86 22.74 -12.27 -13.27
N ALA A 87 23.89 -12.58 -13.85
CA ALA A 87 23.98 -13.10 -15.21
C ALA A 87 23.18 -14.41 -15.34
N GLY A 88 22.42 -14.55 -16.42
CA GLY A 88 21.70 -15.77 -16.73
C GLY A 88 22.67 -16.91 -17.04
N THR A 89 22.25 -18.14 -16.75
CA THR A 89 23.03 -19.35 -17.06
C THR A 89 22.27 -20.21 -18.07
N GLY A 90 23.00 -20.94 -18.92
CA GLY A 90 22.43 -21.86 -19.91
C GLY A 90 21.63 -21.16 -21.01
N SER A 91 20.35 -21.54 -21.19
CA SER A 91 19.46 -20.98 -22.22
C SER A 91 19.10 -19.49 -22.02
N THR A 92 19.50 -18.91 -20.89
CA THR A 92 19.33 -17.49 -20.56
C THR A 92 20.65 -16.72 -20.59
N ALA A 93 21.71 -17.26 -21.20
CA ALA A 93 23.03 -16.62 -21.21
C ALA A 93 23.06 -15.19 -21.79
N GLN A 94 22.09 -14.83 -22.65
CA GLN A 94 21.93 -13.47 -23.20
C GLN A 94 21.05 -12.55 -22.32
N LEU A 95 20.54 -13.06 -21.20
CA LEU A 95 19.63 -12.37 -20.30
C LEU A 95 20.28 -12.24 -18.92
N GLN A 96 20.20 -11.06 -18.34
CA GLN A 96 20.54 -10.82 -16.94
C GLN A 96 19.26 -10.76 -16.11
N ARG A 97 19.26 -11.35 -14.93
CA ARG A 97 18.16 -11.23 -13.97
C ARG A 97 18.46 -10.06 -13.04
N ALA A 98 17.71 -8.98 -13.20
CA ALA A 98 17.74 -7.87 -12.25
C ALA A 98 16.73 -8.13 -11.14
N GLN A 99 17.21 -8.20 -9.91
CA GLN A 99 16.42 -8.32 -8.69
C GLN A 99 16.54 -7.03 -7.89
N VAL A 100 15.40 -6.39 -7.63
CA VAL A 100 15.32 -5.16 -6.85
C VAL A 100 14.56 -5.47 -5.56
N THR A 101 15.20 -5.16 -4.44
CA THR A 101 14.62 -5.26 -3.11
C THR A 101 14.46 -3.87 -2.52
N VAL A 102 13.21 -3.49 -2.24
CA VAL A 102 12.87 -2.24 -1.56
C VAL A 102 12.43 -2.56 -0.14
N ALA A 103 13.12 -1.97 0.83
CA ALA A 103 12.84 -2.12 2.24
C ALA A 103 12.43 -0.78 2.86
N GLY A 104 11.50 -0.80 3.79
CA GLY A 104 11.11 0.38 4.55
C GLY A 104 10.45 0.00 5.87
N ARG A 105 10.09 1.01 6.65
CA ARG A 105 9.44 0.80 7.95
C ARG A 105 8.21 1.69 8.07
N VAL A 106 7.10 1.09 8.47
CA VAL A 106 5.88 1.81 8.85
C VAL A 106 5.55 1.45 10.29
N ASN A 107 5.57 2.45 11.17
CA ASN A 107 5.46 2.26 12.61
C ASN A 107 6.50 1.23 13.10
N LYS A 108 6.05 0.15 13.75
CA LYS A 108 6.92 -0.94 14.25
C LYS A 108 7.13 -2.08 13.24
N LYS A 109 6.51 -2.03 12.06
CA LYS A 109 6.52 -3.13 11.09
C LYS A 109 7.47 -2.82 9.92
N LYS A 110 8.33 -3.79 9.59
CA LYS A 110 9.19 -3.75 8.40
C LYS A 110 8.38 -4.16 7.18
N ILE A 111 8.55 -3.43 6.09
CA ILE A 111 8.02 -3.78 4.77
C ILE A 111 9.24 -4.12 3.91
N CYS A 112 9.18 -5.26 3.24
CA CYS A 112 10.18 -5.68 2.28
C CYS A 112 9.44 -6.18 1.04
N VAL A 113 9.79 -5.63 -0.11
CA VAL A 113 9.22 -6.01 -1.40
C VAL A 113 10.38 -6.33 -2.32
N THR A 114 10.36 -7.51 -2.91
CA THR A 114 11.32 -7.93 -3.92
C THR A 114 10.60 -8.11 -5.25
N LYS A 115 11.14 -7.51 -6.30
CA LYS A 115 10.69 -7.68 -7.68
C LYS A 115 11.88 -8.13 -8.52
N GLN A 116 11.61 -8.93 -9.54
CA GLN A 116 12.61 -9.43 -10.45
C GLN A 116 12.12 -9.30 -11.89
N ARG A 117 13.02 -8.99 -12.80
CA ARG A 117 12.76 -8.96 -14.24
C ARG A 117 14.02 -9.40 -14.98
N TYR A 118 13.82 -10.15 -16.07
CA TYR A 118 14.90 -10.46 -17.00
C TYR A 118 15.09 -9.27 -17.95
N ILE A 119 16.34 -8.84 -18.07
CA ILE A 119 16.76 -7.75 -18.94
C ILE A 119 17.78 -8.30 -19.93
N ILE A 120 17.82 -7.75 -21.14
CA ILE A 120 18.81 -8.14 -22.14
C ILE A 120 20.15 -7.53 -21.74
N GLU A 121 21.22 -8.33 -21.81
CA GLU A 121 22.58 -7.82 -21.61
C GLU A 121 22.90 -6.79 -22.71
N ARG A 122 23.03 -5.51 -22.32
CA ARG A 122 23.52 -4.46 -23.22
C ARG A 122 24.96 -4.15 -22.84
N GLU A 123 25.85 -4.23 -23.83
CA GLU A 123 27.22 -3.72 -23.69
C GLU A 123 27.16 -2.25 -23.28
N ALA A 124 27.80 -1.91 -22.15
CA ALA A 124 27.96 -0.52 -21.73
C ALA A 124 28.79 0.20 -22.80
N GLN A 125 28.16 1.13 -23.52
CA GLN A 125 28.86 2.07 -24.41
C GLN A 125 29.59 3.15 -23.62
#